data_AF-A0A1U7GLH3-F1
#
_entry.id   AF-A0A1U7GLH3-F1
#
_cell.length_a   1.000
_cell.length_b   1.000
_cell.length_c   1.000
_cell.angle_alpha   90.00
_cell.angle_beta   90.00
_cell.angle_gamma   90.00
#
_symmetry.space_group_name_H-M   'P 1'
#
loop_
_entity.id
_entity.type
_entity.pdbx_description
1 polymer ?
#
loop_
_entity_poly.entity_id
_entity_poly.type
_entity_poly.pdbx_seq_one_letter_code
_entity_poly.pdbx_strand_id
1 'polypeptide(L)'
;MNADEYLDFALGQLDDPRRRALEEDARSDPDMAARIREIRRAVDDLCDDGLAYAPPPGLASRTLAFVAQAPANSPSILDYVPARVPFRWADFAVAASIFIAGLLTLMPAVQRSRERMNQAGCVFNLKQIGESLGQYATIHPSYPSPPGDRADADSGLFAAMLRGAGLLPDVAVLDCPYNGRCDLNQAHKLASFEQADEIRKSDPDLYKKMVCWDYGYNPGYRYASGRVGPISARPASLIAVVADQPPDDVLLGDVDHNSPNHYGAGQNVLYSDGGVRWHRSRMVAPDDRDVFLNNERKMEPGVHDHDSVILPPYAPFGNSQGR
;
A
#
# COMPACT_ATOMS: atom_id res chain seq x y z
N MET A 1 -8.98 -0.36 64.54
CA MET A 1 -10.41 -0.13 64.82
C MET A 1 -10.53 0.40 66.23
N ASN A 2 -11.20 1.53 66.43
CA ASN A 2 -11.32 2.15 67.77
C ASN A 2 -12.48 1.49 68.54
N ALA A 3 -12.42 1.45 69.87
CA ALA A 3 -13.47 0.86 70.71
C ALA A 3 -14.83 1.56 70.49
N ASP A 4 -14.80 2.86 70.22
CA ASP A 4 -15.99 3.67 69.95
C ASP A 4 -16.73 3.21 68.69
N GLU A 5 -16.01 2.76 67.67
CA GLU A 5 -16.59 2.34 66.39
C GLU A 5 -17.37 1.01 66.52
N TYR A 6 -16.88 0.08 67.36
CA TYR A 6 -17.63 -1.14 67.69
C TYR A 6 -18.89 -0.84 68.49
N LEU A 7 -18.84 0.16 69.38
CA LEU A 7 -19.99 0.57 70.18
C LEU A 7 -21.05 1.26 69.29
N ASP A 8 -20.63 2.17 68.41
CA ASP A 8 -21.51 2.81 67.43
C ASP A 8 -22.15 1.80 66.48
N PHE A 9 -21.41 0.75 66.10
CA PHE A 9 -21.96 -0.37 65.34
C PHE A 9 -23.02 -1.15 66.13
N ALA A 10 -22.75 -1.46 67.40
CA ALA A 10 -23.67 -2.19 68.26
C ALA A 10 -24.96 -1.41 68.55
N LEU A 11 -24.85 -0.10 68.77
CA LEU A 11 -25.98 0.83 68.95
C LEU A 11 -26.68 1.22 67.64
N GLY A 12 -26.16 0.75 66.50
CA GLY A 12 -26.71 0.98 65.18
C GLY A 12 -26.55 2.41 64.64
N GLN A 13 -25.65 3.19 65.21
CA GLN A 13 -25.39 4.61 64.91
C GLN A 13 -24.42 4.83 63.73
N LEU A 14 -23.78 3.79 63.21
CA LEU A 14 -22.93 3.89 62.02
C LEU A 14 -23.74 4.12 60.74
N ASP A 15 -23.20 4.98 59.88
CA ASP A 15 -23.70 5.24 58.53
C ASP A 15 -23.50 4.03 57.61
N ASP A 16 -24.38 3.92 56.61
CA ASP A 16 -24.48 2.79 55.68
C ASP A 16 -23.15 2.31 55.08
N PRO A 17 -22.25 3.20 54.59
CA PRO A 17 -20.97 2.78 54.01
C PRO A 17 -20.02 2.15 55.04
N ARG A 18 -19.90 2.75 56.23
CA ARG A 18 -19.00 2.25 57.29
C ARG A 18 -19.54 0.99 57.94
N ARG A 19 -20.86 0.92 58.13
CA ARG A 19 -21.55 -0.28 58.62
C ARG A 19 -21.27 -1.48 57.74
N ARG A 20 -21.38 -1.33 56.41
CA ARG A 20 -21.12 -2.42 55.44
C ARG A 20 -19.67 -2.87 55.44
N ALA A 21 -18.72 -1.93 55.50
CA ALA A 21 -17.30 -2.26 55.57
C ALA A 21 -17.00 -3.12 56.82
N LEU A 22 -17.53 -2.72 57.98
CA LEU A 22 -17.35 -3.45 59.23
C LEU A 22 -18.02 -4.84 59.22
N GLU A 23 -19.18 -4.97 58.56
CA GLU A 23 -19.85 -6.27 58.34
C GLU A 23 -19.10 -7.20 57.40
N GLU A 24 -18.39 -6.66 56.41
CA GLU A 24 -17.55 -7.41 55.49
C GLU A 24 -16.26 -7.87 56.16
N ASP A 25 -15.62 -6.98 56.90
CA ASP A 25 -14.46 -7.30 57.72
C ASP A 25 -14.84 -8.38 58.76
N ALA A 26 -16.00 -8.27 59.44
CA ALA A 26 -16.46 -9.24 60.42
C ALA A 26 -16.78 -10.62 59.80
N ARG A 27 -17.12 -10.67 58.51
CA ARG A 27 -17.28 -11.95 57.79
C ARG A 27 -15.95 -12.65 57.54
N SER A 28 -14.87 -11.90 57.41
CA SER A 28 -13.53 -12.41 57.13
C SER A 28 -12.69 -12.66 58.40
N ASP A 29 -13.03 -12.02 59.52
CA ASP A 29 -12.34 -12.14 60.81
C ASP A 29 -13.25 -12.72 61.91
N PRO A 30 -13.08 -14.00 62.29
CA PRO A 30 -13.87 -14.65 63.35
C PRO A 30 -13.73 -14.02 64.73
N ASP A 31 -12.54 -13.49 65.07
CA ASP A 31 -12.27 -12.87 66.38
C ASP A 31 -12.99 -11.53 66.48
N MET A 32 -12.99 -10.77 65.39
CA MET A 32 -13.75 -9.54 65.31
C MET A 32 -15.27 -9.79 65.40
N ALA A 33 -15.76 -10.83 64.72
CA ALA A 33 -17.16 -11.23 64.82
C ALA A 33 -17.54 -11.63 66.26
N ALA A 34 -16.65 -12.31 66.98
CA ALA A 34 -16.86 -12.65 68.39
C ALA A 34 -16.95 -11.40 69.27
N ARG A 35 -16.06 -10.43 69.06
CA ARG A 35 -16.04 -9.18 69.83
C ARG A 35 -17.28 -8.31 69.60
N ILE A 36 -17.76 -8.25 68.35
CA ILE A 36 -19.03 -7.56 68.03
C ILE A 36 -20.21 -8.24 68.74
N ARG A 37 -20.25 -9.59 68.78
CA ARG A 37 -21.31 -10.32 69.50
C ARG A 37 -21.26 -10.05 71.00
N GLU A 38 -20.07 -10.01 71.60
CA GLU A 38 -19.90 -9.69 73.02
C GLU A 38 -20.41 -8.29 73.35
N ILE A 39 -20.04 -7.28 72.56
CA ILE A 39 -20.46 -5.89 72.79
C ILE A 39 -21.98 -5.76 72.60
N ARG A 40 -22.56 -6.35 71.55
CA ARG A 40 -24.02 -6.33 71.35
C ARG A 40 -24.75 -6.96 72.53
N ARG A 41 -24.28 -8.11 73.02
CA ARG A 41 -24.87 -8.76 74.18
C ARG A 41 -24.80 -7.88 75.43
N ALA A 42 -23.66 -7.23 75.67
CA ALA A 42 -23.52 -6.31 76.80
C ALA A 42 -24.44 -5.08 76.69
N VAL A 43 -24.66 -4.58 75.47
CA VAL A 43 -25.61 -3.49 75.21
C VAL A 43 -27.05 -3.97 75.40
N ASP A 44 -27.41 -5.15 74.88
CA ASP A 44 -28.74 -5.74 75.04
C ASP A 44 -29.06 -5.97 76.52
N ASP A 45 -28.12 -6.55 77.29
CA ASP A 45 -28.25 -6.77 78.73
C ASP A 45 -28.38 -5.43 79.50
N LEU A 46 -27.75 -4.35 79.02
CA LEU A 46 -27.85 -3.01 79.60
C LEU A 46 -29.19 -2.34 79.28
N CYS A 47 -29.72 -2.60 78.07
CA CYS A 47 -30.98 -2.04 77.59
C CYS A 47 -32.20 -2.85 78.03
N ASP A 48 -32.01 -4.09 78.51
CA ASP A 48 -33.08 -4.90 79.10
C ASP A 48 -33.50 -4.30 80.45
N ASP A 49 -34.63 -3.60 80.45
CA ASP A 49 -35.26 -3.05 81.65
C ASP A 49 -36.00 -4.10 82.49
N GLY A 50 -35.94 -5.37 82.08
CA GLY A 50 -36.60 -6.50 82.73
C GLY A 50 -38.11 -6.53 82.53
N LEU A 51 -38.66 -5.64 81.70
CA LEU A 51 -40.10 -5.54 81.43
C LEU A 51 -40.47 -6.36 80.18
N ALA A 52 -41.06 -7.54 80.41
CA ALA A 52 -41.63 -8.33 79.33
C ALA A 52 -43.00 -7.78 78.92
N TYR A 53 -43.08 -7.10 77.78
CA TYR A 53 -44.35 -6.70 77.18
C TYR A 53 -44.96 -7.86 76.38
N ALA A 54 -46.19 -8.25 76.72
CA ALA A 54 -46.92 -9.24 75.94
C ALA A 54 -47.16 -8.69 74.52
N PRO A 55 -46.71 -9.39 73.46
CA PRO A 55 -46.91 -8.92 72.11
C PRO A 55 -48.42 -8.93 71.77
N PRO A 56 -48.88 -8.02 70.91
CA PRO A 56 -50.26 -8.03 70.44
C PRO A 56 -50.64 -9.40 69.84
N PRO A 57 -51.87 -9.89 70.07
CA PRO A 57 -52.30 -11.17 69.54
C PRO A 57 -52.18 -11.19 68.01
N GLY A 58 -51.62 -12.29 67.48
CA GLY A 58 -51.43 -12.49 66.04
C GLY A 58 -50.19 -11.81 65.43
N LEU A 59 -49.35 -11.13 66.22
CA LEU A 59 -48.10 -10.52 65.71
C LEU A 59 -47.21 -11.56 65.03
N ALA A 60 -46.95 -12.70 65.67
CA ALA A 60 -46.10 -13.76 65.12
C ALA A 60 -46.63 -14.26 63.76
N SER A 61 -47.92 -14.53 63.66
CA SER A 61 -48.55 -14.98 62.40
C SER A 61 -48.46 -13.93 61.29
N ARG A 62 -48.65 -12.65 61.61
CA ARG A 62 -48.53 -11.53 60.66
C ARG A 62 -47.10 -11.34 60.18
N THR A 63 -46.11 -11.45 61.08
CA THR A 63 -44.70 -11.35 60.72
C THR A 63 -44.27 -12.52 59.83
N LEU A 64 -44.68 -13.75 60.16
CA LEU A 64 -44.40 -14.92 59.32
C LEU A 64 -45.05 -14.81 57.94
N ALA A 65 -46.30 -14.33 57.88
CA ALA A 65 -46.98 -14.09 56.60
C ALA A 65 -46.31 -13.00 55.77
N PHE A 66 -45.79 -11.93 56.41
CA PHE A 66 -45.05 -10.86 55.74
C PHE A 66 -43.70 -11.36 55.19
N VAL A 67 -42.94 -12.12 55.98
CA VAL A 67 -41.68 -12.72 55.53
C VAL A 67 -41.91 -13.74 54.40
N ALA A 68 -42.99 -14.52 54.47
CA ALA A 68 -43.36 -15.46 53.40
C ALA A 68 -43.83 -14.76 52.11
N GLN A 69 -44.33 -13.52 52.21
CA GLN A 69 -44.74 -12.70 51.07
C GLN A 69 -43.58 -11.90 50.46
N ALA A 70 -42.46 -11.73 51.16
CA ALA A 70 -41.27 -11.10 50.59
C ALA A 70 -40.67 -12.05 49.54
N PRO A 71 -40.73 -11.74 48.23
CA PRO A 71 -40.11 -12.58 47.23
C PRO A 71 -38.60 -12.59 47.44
N ALA A 72 -37.96 -13.75 47.35
CA ALA A 72 -36.51 -13.92 47.28
C ALA A 72 -35.94 -13.39 45.95
N ASN A 73 -36.39 -12.22 45.50
CA ASN A 73 -35.88 -11.56 44.31
C ASN A 73 -34.61 -10.82 44.70
N SER A 74 -33.48 -11.50 44.55
CA SER A 74 -32.21 -10.79 44.38
C SER A 74 -32.35 -9.92 43.12
N PRO A 75 -32.18 -8.59 43.21
CA PRO A 75 -32.27 -7.74 42.02
C PRO A 75 -31.26 -8.24 40.99
N SER A 76 -31.75 -8.59 39.81
CA SER A 76 -30.92 -9.08 38.71
C SER A 76 -30.21 -7.88 38.07
N ILE A 77 -28.95 -8.04 37.67
CA ILE A 77 -28.20 -7.03 36.91
C ILE A 77 -28.97 -6.57 35.65
N LEU A 78 -29.84 -7.43 35.12
CA LEU A 78 -30.68 -7.13 33.96
C LEU A 78 -31.79 -6.10 34.24
N ASP A 79 -32.20 -5.90 35.49
CA ASP A 79 -33.21 -4.88 35.86
C ASP A 79 -32.64 -3.46 35.83
N TYR A 80 -31.30 -3.31 35.82
CA TYR A 80 -30.60 -2.04 35.69
C TYR A 80 -30.27 -1.67 34.23
N VAL A 81 -30.54 -2.56 33.27
CA VAL A 81 -30.31 -2.26 31.85
C VAL A 81 -31.53 -1.51 31.31
N PRO A 82 -31.40 -0.24 30.88
CA PRO A 82 -32.53 0.48 30.31
C PRO A 82 -33.04 -0.25 29.06
N ALA A 83 -34.30 -0.71 29.10
CA ALA A 83 -34.89 -1.53 28.05
C ALA A 83 -34.96 -0.84 26.67
N ARG A 84 -34.86 0.50 26.62
CA ARG A 84 -34.81 1.30 25.40
C ARG A 84 -33.98 2.56 25.61
N VAL A 85 -32.83 2.65 24.94
CA VAL A 85 -32.15 3.93 24.71
C VAL A 85 -32.88 4.62 23.55
N PRO A 86 -33.53 5.78 23.75
CA PRO A 86 -34.21 6.46 22.65
C PRO A 86 -33.16 6.91 21.63
N PHE A 87 -33.25 6.38 20.41
CA PHE A 87 -32.34 6.72 19.33
C PHE A 87 -32.44 8.24 19.04
N ARG A 88 -31.39 9.00 19.36
CA ARG A 88 -31.36 10.45 19.12
C ARG A 88 -30.75 10.68 17.74
N TRP A 89 -31.36 11.56 16.94
CA TRP A 89 -30.77 12.00 15.66
C TRP A 89 -29.33 12.54 15.81
N ALA A 90 -28.96 13.03 17.01
CA ALA A 90 -27.60 13.42 17.35
C ALA A 90 -26.61 12.25 17.29
N ASP A 91 -26.98 11.06 17.77
CA ASP A 91 -26.09 9.88 17.75
C ASP A 91 -25.84 9.42 16.31
N PHE A 92 -26.88 9.50 15.47
CA PHE A 92 -26.74 9.26 14.04
C PHE A 92 -25.83 10.30 13.37
N ALA A 93 -25.99 11.58 13.70
CA ALA A 93 -25.14 12.65 13.16
C ALA A 93 -23.67 12.49 13.57
N VAL A 94 -23.39 12.08 14.80
CA VAL A 94 -22.03 11.79 15.29
C VAL A 94 -21.45 10.56 14.59
N ALA A 95 -22.22 9.47 14.46
CA ALA A 95 -21.76 8.28 13.74
C ALA A 95 -21.47 8.60 12.25
N ALA A 96 -22.35 9.38 11.60
CA ALA A 96 -22.16 9.81 10.23
C ALA A 96 -20.93 10.72 10.07
N SER A 97 -20.68 11.65 11.01
CA SER A 97 -19.53 12.55 10.93
C SER A 97 -18.21 11.82 11.12
N ILE A 98 -18.14 10.86 12.06
CA ILE A 98 -16.98 9.98 12.23
C ILE A 98 -16.73 9.15 10.97
N PHE A 99 -17.79 8.59 10.38
CA PHE A 99 -17.69 7.81 9.15
C PHE A 99 -17.18 8.65 7.96
N ILE A 100 -17.73 9.84 7.77
CA ILE A 100 -17.29 10.78 6.71
C ILE A 100 -15.84 11.21 6.95
N ALA A 101 -15.47 11.55 8.19
CA ALA A 101 -14.08 11.89 8.53
C ALA A 101 -13.12 10.71 8.26
N GLY A 102 -13.55 9.48 8.56
CA GLY A 102 -12.83 8.26 8.21
C GLY A 102 -12.62 8.10 6.70
N LEU A 103 -13.69 8.24 5.90
CA LEU A 103 -13.60 8.15 4.45
C LEU A 103 -12.68 9.23 3.84
N LEU A 104 -12.82 10.48 4.30
CA LEU A 104 -12.01 11.61 3.82
C LEU A 104 -10.51 11.45 4.11
N THR A 105 -10.15 10.74 5.18
CA THR A 105 -8.75 10.48 5.53
C THR A 105 -8.21 9.21 4.85
N LEU A 106 -9.02 8.16 4.72
CA LEU A 106 -8.63 6.88 4.12
C LEU A 106 -8.48 6.97 2.59
N MET A 107 -9.36 7.69 1.90
CA MET A 107 -9.35 7.78 0.43
C MET A 107 -8.01 8.30 -0.15
N PRO A 108 -7.44 9.45 0.28
CA PRO A 108 -6.16 9.92 -0.24
C PRO A 108 -4.99 9.01 0.16
N ALA A 109 -5.07 8.32 1.30
CA ALA A 109 -4.06 7.35 1.71
C ALA A 109 -4.05 6.11 0.77
N VAL A 110 -5.22 5.59 0.43
CA VAL A 110 -5.36 4.47 -0.52
C VAL A 110 -4.91 4.86 -1.92
N GLN A 111 -5.25 6.07 -2.39
CA GLN A 111 -4.80 6.59 -3.68
C GLN A 111 -3.27 6.68 -3.75
N ARG A 112 -2.63 7.33 -2.77
CA ARG A 112 -1.17 7.42 -2.68
C ARG A 112 -0.50 6.05 -2.57
N SER A 113 -1.13 5.11 -1.87
CA SER A 113 -0.64 3.73 -1.78
C SER A 113 -0.65 3.04 -3.14
N ARG A 114 -1.73 3.19 -3.91
CA ARG A 114 -1.82 2.62 -5.27
C ARG A 114 -0.80 3.24 -6.22
N GLU A 115 -0.63 4.57 -6.18
CA GLU A 115 0.38 5.27 -6.99
C GLU A 115 1.79 4.73 -6.71
N ARG A 116 2.15 4.58 -5.43
CA ARG A 116 3.44 4.00 -5.02
C ARG A 116 3.61 2.56 -5.48
N MET A 117 2.54 1.76 -5.41
CA MET A 117 2.56 0.38 -5.90
C MET A 117 2.74 0.31 -7.42
N ASN A 118 2.04 1.17 -8.17
CA ASN A 118 2.17 1.23 -9.63
C ASN A 118 3.58 1.67 -10.04
N GLN A 119 4.12 2.70 -9.38
CA GLN A 119 5.50 3.13 -9.62
C GLN A 119 6.52 2.03 -9.31
N ALA A 120 6.35 1.33 -8.17
CA ALA A 120 7.18 0.17 -7.84
C ALA A 120 7.05 -0.96 -8.88
N GLY A 121 5.87 -1.13 -9.46
CA GLY A 121 5.61 -2.05 -10.57
C GLY A 121 6.40 -1.70 -11.83
N CYS A 122 6.41 -0.43 -12.27
CA CYS A 122 7.19 -0.04 -13.45
C CYS A 122 8.71 -0.20 -13.20
N VAL A 123 9.20 0.09 -11.98
CA VAL A 123 10.60 -0.19 -11.60
C VAL A 123 10.93 -1.68 -11.63
N PHE A 124 10.02 -2.53 -11.14
CA PHE A 124 10.18 -3.99 -11.17
C PHE A 124 10.21 -4.52 -12.60
N ASN A 125 9.30 -4.04 -13.46
CA ASN A 125 9.25 -4.39 -14.88
C ASN A 125 10.57 -4.04 -15.60
N LEU A 126 11.08 -2.82 -15.41
CA LEU A 126 12.37 -2.41 -15.96
C LEU A 126 13.54 -3.24 -15.43
N LYS A 127 13.50 -3.65 -14.16
CA LYS A 127 14.52 -4.56 -13.60
C LYS A 127 14.47 -5.92 -14.31
N GLN A 128 13.29 -6.48 -14.54
CA GLN A 128 13.13 -7.74 -15.27
C GLN A 128 13.63 -7.62 -16.73
N ILE A 129 13.34 -6.50 -17.39
CA ILE A 129 13.90 -6.20 -18.72
C ILE A 129 15.43 -6.11 -18.66
N GLY A 130 15.98 -5.48 -17.62
CA GLY A 130 17.43 -5.40 -17.38
C GLY A 130 18.09 -6.76 -17.16
N GLU A 131 17.41 -7.69 -16.48
CA GLU A 131 17.88 -9.07 -16.34
C GLU A 131 17.91 -9.78 -17.70
N SER A 132 16.88 -9.64 -18.53
CA SER A 132 16.85 -10.17 -19.90
C SER A 132 17.96 -9.58 -20.78
N LEU A 133 18.19 -8.27 -20.71
CA LEU A 133 19.25 -7.59 -21.46
C LEU A 133 20.65 -8.01 -20.98
N GLY A 134 20.83 -8.13 -19.67
CA GLY A 134 22.07 -8.61 -19.06
C GLY A 134 22.39 -10.03 -19.53
N GLN A 135 21.40 -10.94 -19.54
CA GLN A 135 21.55 -12.28 -20.10
C GLN A 135 21.88 -12.24 -21.59
N TYR A 136 21.20 -11.39 -22.37
CA TYR A 136 21.47 -11.22 -23.80
C TYR A 136 22.92 -10.79 -24.06
N ALA A 137 23.43 -9.85 -23.26
CA ALA A 137 24.79 -9.34 -23.31
C ALA A 137 25.87 -10.38 -22.90
N THR A 138 25.49 -11.49 -22.25
CA THR A 138 26.46 -12.59 -21.98
C THR A 138 26.73 -13.46 -23.20
N ILE A 139 25.80 -13.52 -24.15
CA ILE A 139 25.87 -14.37 -25.35
C ILE A 139 25.99 -13.57 -26.66
N HIS A 140 25.88 -12.25 -26.60
CA HIS A 140 26.06 -11.34 -27.73
C HIS A 140 27.10 -10.25 -27.41
N PRO A 141 27.85 -9.76 -28.40
CA PRO A 141 28.86 -8.71 -28.19
C PRO A 141 28.26 -7.32 -27.94
N SER A 142 26.95 -7.15 -28.13
CA SER A 142 26.22 -5.90 -27.99
C SER A 142 24.82 -6.15 -27.46
N TYR A 143 24.16 -5.08 -27.03
CA TYR A 143 22.73 -5.07 -26.77
C TYR A 143 21.93 -5.34 -28.08
N PRO A 144 20.65 -5.73 -27.97
CA PRO A 144 19.82 -6.03 -29.13
C PRO A 144 19.83 -4.94 -30.19
N SER A 145 20.07 -5.33 -31.44
CA SER A 145 20.08 -4.44 -32.60
C SER A 145 19.77 -5.26 -33.85
N PRO A 146 19.04 -4.69 -34.82
CA PRO A 146 18.75 -5.39 -36.05
C PRO A 146 20.03 -5.61 -36.86
N PRO A 147 20.01 -6.59 -37.79
CA PRO A 147 21.04 -6.73 -38.82
C PRO A 147 21.26 -5.42 -39.59
N GLY A 148 22.48 -5.17 -40.07
CA GLY A 148 22.86 -3.87 -40.63
C GLY A 148 22.13 -3.45 -41.92
N ASP A 149 21.48 -4.38 -42.60
CA ASP A 149 20.60 -4.14 -43.76
C ASP A 149 19.15 -3.82 -43.38
N ARG A 150 18.81 -3.80 -42.08
CA ARG A 150 17.47 -3.61 -41.52
C ARG A 150 17.38 -2.44 -40.54
N ALA A 151 18.07 -1.35 -40.87
CA ALA A 151 18.11 -0.15 -40.03
C ALA A 151 16.81 0.66 -39.98
N ASP A 152 15.89 0.37 -40.90
CA ASP A 152 14.52 0.88 -40.91
C ASP A 152 13.60 0.15 -39.92
N ALA A 153 14.08 -0.90 -39.25
CA ALA A 153 13.35 -1.59 -38.19
C ALA A 153 13.16 -0.66 -37.00
N ASP A 154 12.00 -0.74 -36.34
CA ASP A 154 11.67 0.14 -35.22
C ASP A 154 12.35 -0.34 -33.92
N SER A 155 12.69 0.62 -33.05
CA SER A 155 13.41 0.41 -31.80
C SER A 155 12.71 -0.59 -30.88
N GLY A 156 11.36 -0.60 -30.87
CA GLY A 156 10.53 -1.49 -30.07
C GLY A 156 10.69 -2.98 -30.41
N LEU A 157 11.26 -3.30 -31.57
CA LEU A 157 11.58 -4.67 -31.96
C LEU A 157 12.72 -5.29 -31.16
N PHE A 158 13.43 -4.53 -30.32
CA PHE A 158 14.38 -5.10 -29.34
C PHE A 158 13.70 -6.19 -28.48
N ALA A 159 12.43 -5.99 -28.11
CA ALA A 159 11.64 -6.97 -27.36
C ALA A 159 11.44 -8.28 -28.14
N ALA A 160 11.23 -8.18 -29.45
CA ALA A 160 11.10 -9.34 -30.33
C ALA A 160 12.42 -10.12 -30.46
N MET A 161 13.56 -9.42 -30.45
CA MET A 161 14.89 -10.05 -30.43
C MET A 161 15.13 -10.78 -29.11
N LEU A 162 14.79 -10.17 -27.97
CA LEU A 162 14.89 -10.82 -26.66
C LEU A 162 13.97 -12.05 -26.55
N ARG A 163 12.75 -11.94 -27.08
CA ARG A 163 11.78 -13.05 -27.09
C ARG A 163 12.20 -14.18 -28.02
N GLY A 164 12.70 -13.86 -29.21
CA GLY A 164 13.29 -14.84 -30.13
C GLY A 164 14.51 -15.55 -29.55
N ALA A 165 15.30 -14.88 -28.70
CA ALA A 165 16.39 -15.48 -27.94
C ALA A 165 15.93 -16.28 -26.70
N GLY A 166 14.63 -16.31 -26.39
CA GLY A 166 14.08 -16.99 -25.21
C GLY A 166 14.35 -16.29 -23.88
N LEU A 167 14.75 -15.01 -23.90
CA LEU A 167 15.16 -14.24 -22.72
C LEU A 167 14.04 -13.32 -22.18
N LEU A 168 12.99 -13.09 -22.97
CA LEU A 168 11.81 -12.32 -22.57
C LEU A 168 10.55 -13.20 -22.64
N PRO A 169 10.26 -13.98 -21.57
CA PRO A 169 9.16 -14.95 -21.58
C PRO A 169 7.79 -14.29 -21.52
N ASP A 170 7.67 -13.16 -20.81
CA ASP A 170 6.43 -12.42 -20.65
C ASP A 170 6.61 -11.00 -21.20
N VAL A 171 5.78 -10.62 -22.17
CA VAL A 171 5.80 -9.28 -22.77
C VAL A 171 4.94 -8.28 -21.98
N ALA A 172 4.13 -8.74 -21.01
CA ALA A 172 3.39 -7.85 -20.14
C ALA A 172 4.31 -6.94 -19.29
N VAL A 173 5.58 -7.31 -19.14
CA VAL A 173 6.59 -6.47 -18.49
C VAL A 173 6.88 -5.18 -19.27
N LEU A 174 6.49 -5.08 -20.54
CA LEU A 174 6.67 -3.90 -21.38
C LEU A 174 5.53 -2.87 -21.23
N ASP A 175 4.48 -3.21 -20.47
CA ASP A 175 3.35 -2.35 -20.10
C ASP A 175 3.67 -1.72 -18.73
N CYS A 176 3.55 -0.41 -18.58
CA CYS A 176 3.71 0.27 -17.29
C CYS A 176 2.35 0.31 -16.59
N PRO A 177 2.21 -0.24 -15.36
CA PRO A 177 0.95 -0.22 -14.60
C PRO A 177 0.27 1.15 -14.40
N TYR A 178 0.99 2.23 -14.65
CA TYR A 178 0.47 3.59 -14.54
C TYR A 178 -0.35 4.02 -15.77
N ASN A 179 -0.03 3.46 -16.94
CA ASN A 179 -0.68 3.76 -18.19
C ASN A 179 -1.84 2.77 -18.46
N GLY A 180 -2.65 3.10 -19.47
CA GLY A 180 -3.71 2.20 -19.92
C GLY A 180 -3.12 0.90 -20.44
N ARG A 181 -3.76 -0.22 -20.14
CA ARG A 181 -3.26 -1.55 -20.53
C ARG A 181 -3.19 -1.68 -22.04
N CYS A 182 -2.04 -2.11 -22.54
CA CYS A 182 -1.99 -2.70 -23.87
C CYS A 182 -2.96 -3.90 -24.00
N ASP A 183 -3.48 -4.13 -25.21
CA ASP A 183 -4.15 -5.39 -25.55
C ASP A 183 -3.13 -6.55 -25.55
N LEU A 184 -2.95 -7.16 -24.37
CA LEU A 184 -2.03 -8.27 -24.16
C LEU A 184 -2.28 -9.45 -25.12
N ASN A 185 -3.51 -9.64 -25.62
CA ASN A 185 -3.79 -10.70 -26.58
C ASN A 185 -3.05 -10.48 -27.91
N GLN A 186 -2.88 -9.21 -28.32
CA GLN A 186 -2.11 -8.88 -29.51
C GLN A 186 -0.62 -8.88 -29.19
N ALA A 187 -0.19 -8.26 -28.10
CA ALA A 187 1.21 -8.25 -27.66
C ALA A 187 1.81 -9.67 -27.58
N HIS A 188 1.04 -10.64 -27.09
CA HIS A 188 1.48 -12.04 -26.98
C HIS A 188 1.79 -12.69 -28.33
N LYS A 189 1.32 -12.14 -29.46
CA LYS A 189 1.64 -12.63 -30.81
C LYS A 189 3.06 -12.31 -31.28
N LEU A 190 3.79 -11.44 -30.57
CA LEU A 190 5.16 -11.08 -30.90
C LEU A 190 6.10 -12.28 -30.66
N ALA A 191 6.48 -13.07 -31.66
CA ALA A 191 7.33 -14.24 -31.44
C ALA A 191 8.83 -13.97 -31.66
N SER A 192 9.19 -13.43 -32.83
CA SER A 192 10.59 -13.15 -33.21
C SER A 192 10.71 -11.83 -33.97
N PHE A 193 11.95 -11.37 -34.14
CA PHE A 193 12.27 -10.18 -34.91
C PHE A 193 11.77 -10.27 -36.36
N GLU A 194 12.02 -11.39 -37.04
CA GLU A 194 11.68 -11.60 -38.45
C GLU A 194 10.17 -11.49 -38.67
N GLN A 195 9.39 -12.20 -37.85
CA GLN A 195 7.93 -12.17 -37.93
C GLN A 195 7.39 -10.77 -37.62
N ALA A 196 7.92 -10.11 -36.60
CA ALA A 196 7.44 -8.80 -36.20
C ALA A 196 7.76 -7.73 -37.26
N ASP A 197 8.94 -7.78 -37.90
CA ASP A 197 9.29 -6.86 -38.98
C ASP A 197 8.48 -7.13 -40.26
N GLU A 198 8.11 -8.38 -40.55
CA GLU A 198 7.20 -8.72 -41.64
C GLU A 198 5.79 -8.19 -41.39
N ILE A 199 5.25 -8.33 -40.17
CA ILE A 199 3.94 -7.77 -39.81
C ILE A 199 3.99 -6.25 -39.88
N ARG A 200 5.05 -5.60 -39.40
CA ARG A 200 5.24 -4.15 -39.53
C ARG A 200 5.09 -3.66 -40.96
N LYS A 201 5.62 -4.42 -41.92
CA LYS A 201 5.57 -4.10 -43.36
C LYS A 201 4.24 -4.45 -44.03
N SER A 202 3.58 -5.52 -43.58
CA SER A 202 2.37 -6.04 -44.24
C SER A 202 1.06 -5.56 -43.61
N ASP A 203 1.02 -5.40 -42.28
CA ASP A 203 -0.14 -4.96 -41.50
C ASP A 203 0.30 -4.00 -40.35
N PRO A 204 0.52 -2.72 -40.66
CA PRO A 204 0.96 -1.71 -39.69
C PRO A 204 -0.03 -1.52 -38.53
N ASP A 205 -1.32 -1.74 -38.74
CA ASP A 205 -2.35 -1.56 -37.72
C ASP A 205 -2.32 -2.69 -36.68
N LEU A 206 -2.10 -3.93 -37.13
CA LEU A 206 -1.84 -5.05 -36.24
C LEU A 206 -0.52 -4.85 -35.49
N TYR A 207 0.53 -4.40 -36.19
CA TYR A 207 1.83 -4.13 -35.60
C TYR A 207 1.75 -3.12 -34.44
N LYS A 208 1.03 -2.00 -34.61
CA LYS A 208 0.81 -1.01 -33.53
C LYS A 208 0.14 -1.61 -32.29
N LYS A 209 -0.78 -2.56 -32.48
CA LYS A 209 -1.42 -3.27 -31.36
C LYS A 209 -0.48 -4.27 -30.69
N MET A 210 0.48 -4.81 -31.45
CA MET A 210 1.47 -5.75 -30.94
C MET A 210 2.62 -5.05 -30.19
N VAL A 211 3.01 -3.83 -30.59
CA VAL A 211 4.17 -3.07 -30.09
C VAL A 211 3.72 -1.80 -29.35
N CYS A 212 2.71 -1.97 -28.51
CA CYS A 212 2.06 -0.98 -27.66
C CYS A 212 2.87 -0.60 -26.39
N TRP A 213 4.19 -0.70 -26.42
CA TRP A 213 5.01 -0.64 -25.21
C TRP A 213 5.02 0.74 -24.57
N ASP A 214 5.07 0.77 -23.25
CA ASP A 214 5.22 2.01 -22.48
C ASP A 214 6.68 2.41 -22.27
N TYR A 215 7.62 1.55 -22.69
CA TYR A 215 9.05 1.79 -22.56
C TYR A 215 9.71 1.96 -23.92
N GLY A 216 10.56 2.98 -24.03
CA GLY A 216 11.44 3.21 -25.18
C GLY A 216 12.77 2.49 -25.03
N TYR A 217 13.54 2.44 -26.12
CA TYR A 217 14.80 1.71 -26.19
C TYR A 217 15.93 2.56 -26.77
N ASN A 218 17.15 2.36 -26.29
CA ASN A 218 18.35 3.01 -26.83
C ASN A 218 18.89 2.24 -28.04
N PRO A 219 18.83 2.79 -29.26
CA PRO A 219 19.30 2.11 -30.48
C PRO A 219 20.83 2.04 -30.57
N GLY A 220 21.56 2.77 -29.74
CA GLY A 220 23.00 2.91 -29.75
C GLY A 220 23.46 4.31 -30.14
N TYR A 221 24.66 4.40 -30.70
CA TYR A 221 25.34 5.66 -30.95
C TYR A 221 26.28 5.59 -32.15
N ARG A 222 26.77 6.75 -32.58
CA ARG A 222 27.76 6.91 -33.64
C ARG A 222 29.15 6.61 -33.11
N TYR A 223 29.78 5.59 -33.68
CA TYR A 223 31.18 5.25 -33.39
C TYR A 223 32.13 6.28 -34.00
N ALA A 224 33.40 6.27 -33.54
CA ALA A 224 34.47 7.09 -34.10
C ALA A 224 34.68 6.90 -35.62
N SER A 225 34.24 5.76 -36.18
CA SER A 225 34.23 5.52 -37.63
C SER A 225 33.15 6.30 -38.39
N GLY A 226 32.31 7.08 -37.71
CA GLY A 226 31.16 7.80 -38.27
C GLY A 226 29.90 6.96 -38.46
N ARG A 227 29.99 5.64 -38.25
CA ARG A 227 28.88 4.69 -38.41
C ARG A 227 28.10 4.56 -37.11
N VAL A 228 26.77 4.52 -37.20
CA VAL A 228 25.91 4.20 -36.06
C VAL A 228 25.96 2.70 -35.79
N GLY A 229 26.00 2.32 -34.52
CA GLY A 229 25.93 0.93 -34.10
C GLY A 229 25.43 0.78 -32.66
N PRO A 230 25.23 -0.47 -32.21
CA PRO A 230 24.57 -0.76 -30.94
C PRO A 230 25.42 -0.43 -29.71
N ILE A 231 24.78 -0.40 -28.55
CA ILE A 231 25.51 -0.35 -27.28
C ILE A 231 26.35 -1.62 -27.14
N SER A 232 27.66 -1.46 -26.95
CA SER A 232 28.57 -2.59 -26.69
C SER A 232 28.25 -3.24 -25.34
N ALA A 233 28.30 -4.56 -25.26
CA ALA A 233 28.13 -5.32 -24.03
C ALA A 233 29.38 -5.21 -23.13
N ARG A 234 29.67 -4.01 -22.62
CA ARG A 234 30.84 -3.72 -21.78
C ARG A 234 30.39 -3.23 -20.40
N PRO A 235 30.98 -3.73 -19.29
CA PRO A 235 30.53 -3.40 -17.92
C PRO A 235 30.77 -1.97 -17.43
N ALA A 236 31.34 -1.07 -18.25
CA ALA A 236 32.08 0.09 -17.73
C ALA A 236 31.34 1.44 -17.75
N SER A 237 30.12 1.51 -18.26
CA SER A 237 29.41 2.79 -18.42
C SER A 237 28.01 2.73 -17.82
N LEU A 238 27.54 3.85 -17.24
CA LEU A 238 26.14 4.10 -16.86
C LEU A 238 25.39 4.63 -18.09
N ILE A 239 25.10 3.76 -19.06
CA ILE A 239 24.38 4.11 -20.28
C ILE A 239 22.89 3.88 -20.05
N ALA A 240 22.03 4.84 -20.38
CA ALA A 240 20.58 4.62 -20.36
C ALA A 240 20.21 3.67 -21.51
N VAL A 241 19.58 2.53 -21.19
CA VAL A 241 19.26 1.48 -22.18
C VAL A 241 17.77 1.42 -22.48
N VAL A 242 16.94 1.48 -21.44
CA VAL A 242 15.48 1.46 -21.53
C VAL A 242 14.96 2.51 -20.58
N ALA A 243 13.92 3.25 -20.96
CA ALA A 243 13.24 4.18 -20.07
C ALA A 243 11.76 4.25 -20.40
N ASP A 244 10.97 4.93 -19.58
CA ASP A 244 9.62 5.31 -19.98
C ASP A 244 9.68 6.07 -21.32
N GLN A 245 8.79 5.71 -22.24
CA GLN A 245 8.89 6.19 -23.62
C GLN A 245 8.74 7.72 -23.72
N PRO A 246 9.38 8.36 -24.71
CA PRO A 246 9.13 9.77 -25.01
C PRO A 246 7.68 9.99 -25.49
N PRO A 247 7.19 11.24 -25.45
CA PRO A 247 5.89 11.60 -25.99
C PRO A 247 5.83 11.47 -27.53
N ASP A 248 4.63 11.31 -28.10
CA ASP A 248 4.46 11.06 -29.54
C ASP A 248 4.87 12.25 -30.42
N ASP A 249 4.83 13.47 -29.87
CA ASP A 249 5.16 14.71 -30.56
C ASP A 249 6.67 14.95 -30.70
N VAL A 250 7.52 14.14 -30.06
CA VAL A 250 8.98 14.28 -30.19
C VAL A 250 9.48 14.05 -31.62
N LEU A 251 8.75 13.28 -32.43
CA LEU A 251 9.09 13.10 -33.84
C LEU A 251 9.09 14.43 -34.65
N LEU A 252 8.58 15.52 -34.08
CA LEU A 252 8.59 16.88 -34.64
C LEU A 252 9.79 17.74 -34.18
N GLY A 253 10.65 17.23 -33.28
CA GLY A 253 11.94 17.83 -32.92
C GLY A 253 11.90 18.89 -31.83
N ASP A 254 10.73 19.21 -31.26
CA ASP A 254 10.62 20.04 -30.05
C ASP A 254 10.00 19.20 -28.94
N VAL A 255 10.71 19.12 -27.82
CA VAL A 255 10.28 18.36 -26.65
C VAL A 255 10.64 19.21 -25.47
N ASP A 256 9.63 19.55 -24.69
CA ASP A 256 9.75 20.41 -23.51
C ASP A 256 9.20 19.73 -22.25
N HIS A 257 8.73 18.49 -22.38
CA HIS A 257 8.10 17.73 -21.30
C HIS A 257 8.70 16.33 -21.12
N ASN A 258 8.40 15.73 -19.96
CA ASN A 258 8.81 14.38 -19.61
C ASN A 258 8.00 13.33 -20.39
N SER A 259 8.33 12.05 -20.15
CA SER A 259 7.50 10.94 -20.61
C SER A 259 6.02 11.17 -20.25
N PRO A 260 5.06 10.84 -21.14
CA PRO A 260 3.64 10.84 -20.79
C PRO A 260 3.31 9.81 -19.70
N ASN A 261 4.16 8.81 -19.49
CA ASN A 261 4.06 7.90 -18.36
C ASN A 261 4.04 8.70 -17.06
N HIS A 262 3.37 8.17 -16.04
CA HIS A 262 3.32 8.81 -14.74
C HIS A 262 2.71 10.23 -14.76
N TYR A 263 1.80 10.50 -15.71
CA TYR A 263 1.20 11.82 -15.97
C TYR A 263 2.24 12.95 -16.15
N GLY A 264 3.43 12.65 -16.71
CA GLY A 264 4.47 13.66 -16.91
C GLY A 264 5.31 14.01 -15.67
N ALA A 265 5.11 13.31 -14.54
CA ALA A 265 5.81 13.62 -13.30
C ALA A 265 7.33 13.34 -13.34
N GLY A 266 7.77 12.56 -14.32
CA GLY A 266 9.15 12.10 -14.49
C GLY A 266 9.17 10.75 -15.21
N GLN A 267 10.29 10.05 -15.12
CA GLN A 267 10.47 8.77 -15.78
C GLN A 267 11.49 7.88 -15.07
N ASN A 268 11.27 6.58 -15.18
CA ASN A 268 12.21 5.55 -14.82
C ASN A 268 13.20 5.32 -15.96
N VAL A 269 14.46 5.13 -15.60
CA VAL A 269 15.55 4.86 -16.52
C VAL A 269 16.31 3.63 -16.03
N LEU A 270 16.38 2.60 -16.86
CA LEU A 270 17.23 1.43 -16.70
C LEU A 270 18.58 1.71 -17.35
N TYR A 271 19.64 1.51 -16.55
CA TYR A 271 21.01 1.67 -16.99
C TYR A 271 21.67 0.33 -17.33
N SER A 272 22.77 0.36 -18.08
CA SER A 272 23.54 -0.82 -18.49
C SER A 272 24.18 -1.59 -17.34
N ASP A 273 24.26 -1.01 -16.13
CA ASP A 273 24.65 -1.73 -14.91
C ASP A 273 23.50 -2.56 -14.30
N GLY A 274 22.30 -2.52 -14.90
CA GLY A 274 21.08 -3.15 -14.42
C GLY A 274 20.31 -2.33 -13.37
N GLY A 275 20.82 -1.15 -12.99
CA GLY A 275 20.17 -0.25 -12.05
C GLY A 275 19.00 0.50 -12.70
N VAL A 276 17.89 0.61 -11.98
CA VAL A 276 16.73 1.44 -12.38
C VAL A 276 16.66 2.66 -11.47
N ARG A 277 16.50 3.85 -12.05
CA ARG A 277 16.41 5.11 -11.29
C ARG A 277 15.26 5.97 -11.76
N TRP A 278 14.60 6.64 -10.81
CA TRP A 278 13.60 7.65 -11.10
C TRP A 278 14.26 9.02 -11.32
N HIS A 279 13.90 9.68 -12.42
CA HIS A 279 14.31 11.05 -12.73
C HIS A 279 13.07 11.93 -12.82
N ARG A 280 13.13 13.12 -12.21
CA ARG A 280 12.02 14.11 -12.23
C ARG A 280 11.94 14.90 -13.53
N SER A 281 13.00 14.86 -14.32
CA SER A 281 13.12 15.52 -15.61
C SER A 281 13.82 14.58 -16.58
N ARG A 282 13.51 14.67 -17.88
CA ARG A 282 14.26 13.98 -18.96
C ARG A 282 15.77 14.22 -18.97
N MET A 283 16.24 15.23 -18.24
CA MET A 283 17.66 15.46 -18.03
C MET A 283 18.23 14.48 -16.98
N VAL A 284 18.99 13.48 -17.43
CA VAL A 284 19.38 12.32 -16.61
C VAL A 284 20.82 12.34 -16.12
N ALA A 285 21.75 13.00 -16.82
CA ALA A 285 23.13 13.16 -16.40
C ALA A 285 23.73 14.53 -16.78
N PRO A 286 24.90 14.92 -16.21
CA PRO A 286 25.57 16.17 -16.55
C PRO A 286 26.05 16.24 -18.01
N ASP A 287 26.54 15.10 -18.51
CA ASP A 287 27.08 14.93 -19.86
C ASP A 287 26.02 14.39 -20.85
N ASP A 288 25.04 13.64 -20.34
CA ASP A 288 23.88 13.10 -21.08
C ASP A 288 22.63 13.89 -20.67
N ARG A 289 22.49 15.05 -21.30
CA ARG A 289 21.59 16.10 -20.81
C ARG A 289 20.13 15.79 -21.08
N ASP A 290 19.77 14.96 -22.04
CA ASP A 290 18.38 14.78 -22.45
C ASP A 290 18.18 13.35 -22.97
N VAL A 291 17.49 12.53 -22.18
CA VAL A 291 17.34 11.11 -22.50
C VAL A 291 16.49 10.84 -23.75
N PHE A 292 15.86 11.87 -24.34
CA PHE A 292 15.04 11.75 -25.56
C PHE A 292 15.67 12.40 -26.79
N LEU A 293 16.72 13.22 -26.62
CA LEU A 293 17.36 13.96 -27.71
C LEU A 293 18.87 13.84 -27.59
N ASN A 294 19.54 13.51 -28.69
CA ASN A 294 21.00 13.50 -28.72
C ASN A 294 21.59 14.90 -28.51
N ASN A 295 22.91 15.01 -28.39
CA ASN A 295 23.58 16.31 -28.20
C ASN A 295 23.39 17.31 -29.38
N GLU A 296 22.90 16.86 -30.54
CA GLU A 296 22.46 17.73 -31.66
C GLU A 296 20.99 18.14 -31.58
N ARG A 297 20.30 17.78 -30.49
CA ARG A 297 18.87 17.98 -30.26
C ARG A 297 17.96 17.24 -31.26
N LYS A 298 18.37 16.05 -31.68
CA LYS A 298 17.58 15.18 -32.58
C LYS A 298 17.17 13.90 -31.86
N MET A 299 15.99 13.40 -32.19
CA MET A 299 15.53 12.06 -31.82
C MET A 299 16.17 11.01 -32.75
N GLU A 300 17.47 10.83 -32.58
CA GLU A 300 18.31 9.92 -33.36
C GLU A 300 19.30 9.24 -32.41
N PRO A 301 19.95 8.14 -32.83
CA PRO A 301 21.05 7.55 -32.08
C PRO A 301 22.08 8.60 -31.62
N GLY A 302 22.69 8.34 -30.46
CA GLY A 302 23.66 9.22 -29.84
C GLY A 302 24.81 9.61 -30.77
N VAL A 303 25.39 10.79 -30.61
CA VAL A 303 26.57 11.19 -31.38
C VAL A 303 27.87 10.58 -30.88
N HIS A 304 27.87 10.03 -29.65
CA HIS A 304 28.97 9.26 -29.05
C HIS A 304 28.45 8.33 -27.94
N ASP A 305 29.35 7.56 -27.32
CA ASP A 305 29.07 6.51 -26.31
C ASP A 305 28.57 7.01 -24.94
N HIS A 306 28.49 8.32 -24.76
CA HIS A 306 27.99 8.99 -23.55
C HIS A 306 26.75 9.85 -23.83
N ASP A 307 26.17 9.72 -25.03
CA ASP A 307 24.98 10.46 -25.48
C ASP A 307 23.86 9.44 -25.70
N SER A 308 23.11 9.11 -24.64
CA SER A 308 22.11 8.05 -24.69
C SER A 308 20.76 8.64 -25.10
N VAL A 309 20.17 8.08 -26.15
CA VAL A 309 18.84 8.49 -26.60
C VAL A 309 17.87 7.32 -26.52
N ILE A 310 16.78 7.51 -25.81
CA ILE A 310 15.65 6.58 -25.73
C ILE A 310 14.66 6.95 -26.82
N LEU A 311 14.51 6.06 -27.79
CA LEU A 311 13.55 6.19 -28.88
C LEU A 311 12.21 5.54 -28.51
N PRO A 312 11.08 6.09 -29.00
CA PRO A 312 9.79 5.43 -28.85
C PRO A 312 9.76 4.13 -29.66
N PRO A 313 8.86 3.18 -29.32
CA PRO A 313 8.83 1.85 -29.93
C PRO A 313 8.73 1.83 -31.46
N TYR A 314 8.16 2.88 -32.06
CA TYR A 314 7.91 3.00 -33.50
C TYR A 314 8.97 3.81 -34.25
N ALA A 315 9.97 4.38 -33.56
CA ALA A 315 11.05 5.10 -34.23
C ALA A 315 12.12 4.12 -34.74
N PRO A 316 12.68 4.34 -35.94
CA PRO A 316 13.68 3.44 -36.51
C PRO A 316 14.98 3.43 -35.71
N PHE A 317 15.69 2.30 -35.70
CA PHE A 317 17.02 2.18 -35.09
C PHE A 317 18.04 3.15 -35.73
N GLY A 318 17.91 3.49 -37.01
CA GLY A 318 18.75 4.48 -37.68
C GLY A 318 20.21 4.03 -37.89
N ASN A 319 20.52 2.75 -37.69
CA ASN A 319 21.86 2.16 -37.80
C ASN A 319 22.24 1.74 -39.24
N SER A 320 21.77 2.46 -40.25
CA SER A 320 21.93 2.03 -41.65
C SER A 320 23.40 1.97 -42.04
N GLN A 321 23.81 0.81 -42.57
CA GLN A 321 25.06 0.75 -43.32
C GLN A 321 24.82 1.50 -44.63
N GLY A 322 25.19 2.78 -44.66
CA GLY A 322 25.28 3.52 -45.92
C GLY A 322 26.07 2.68 -46.93
N ARG A 323 25.47 2.42 -48.09
CA ARG A 323 26.20 1.92 -49.26
C ARG A 323 27.18 2.96 -49.75
#